data_AF-A0A930SDC8-F1
#
_entry.id   AF-A0A930SDC8-F1
#
_cell.length_a   1.000
_cell.length_b   1.000
_cell.length_c   1.000
_cell.angle_alpha   90.00
_cell.angle_beta   90.00
_cell.angle_gamma   90.00
#
_symmetry.space_group_name_H-M   'P 1'
#
loop_
_entity.id
_entity.type
_entity.pdbx_description
1 polymer ?
#
loop_
_entity_poly.entity_id
_entity_poly.type
_entity_poly.pdbx_seq_one_letter_code
_entity_poly.pdbx_strand_id
1 'polypeptide(L)'
;MKTINIDKFEHLSSNHLVNISQLFLMKNKQYASGDDVLSAFKECAKRQFGEINRDGAFKTCMQFKDKHDLALLQHGLLLPDAKERLYDVIVYCLLGLAVLSGEDEELRG
;
A
#
# COMPACT_ATOMS: atom_id res chain seq x y z
N MET A 1 28.27 -21.40 -1.87
CA MET A 1 27.32 -20.34 -2.26
C MET A 1 26.87 -19.62 -1.01
N LYS A 2 27.05 -18.30 -0.87
CA LYS A 2 26.56 -17.57 0.31
C LYS A 2 25.05 -17.37 0.14
N THR A 3 24.26 -18.14 0.86
CA THR A 3 22.80 -18.03 0.91
C THR A 3 22.38 -16.87 1.82
N ILE A 4 21.13 -16.41 1.70
CA ILE A 4 20.53 -15.51 2.69
C ILE A 4 20.13 -16.38 3.89
N ASN A 5 20.82 -16.23 5.02
CA ASN A 5 20.44 -16.85 6.28
C ASN A 5 19.45 -15.93 7.04
N ILE A 6 18.93 -16.41 8.16
CA ILE A 6 17.91 -15.71 8.96
C ILE A 6 18.41 -14.32 9.39
N ASP A 7 19.60 -14.23 9.98
CA ASP A 7 20.16 -12.96 10.46
C ASP A 7 20.31 -11.93 9.33
N LYS A 8 20.76 -12.39 8.15
CA LYS A 8 20.90 -11.53 6.98
C LYS A 8 19.54 -11.09 6.45
N PHE A 9 18.54 -11.96 6.45
CA PHE A 9 17.18 -11.61 6.05
C PHE A 9 16.53 -10.61 7.02
N GLU A 10 16.69 -10.79 8.32
CA GLU A 10 16.22 -9.87 9.35
C GLU A 10 16.85 -8.48 9.16
N HIS A 11 18.17 -8.43 8.98
CA HIS A 11 18.88 -7.17 8.73
C HIS A 11 18.40 -6.48 7.44
N LEU A 12 18.21 -7.24 6.35
CA LEU A 12 17.65 -6.70 5.12
C LEU A 12 16.23 -6.16 5.33
N SER A 13 15.38 -6.91 6.03
CA SER A 13 13.99 -6.53 6.31
C SER A 13 13.90 -5.23 7.07
N SER A 14 14.68 -5.07 8.15
CA SER A 14 14.75 -3.84 8.94
C SER A 14 15.15 -2.63 8.10
N ASN A 15 16.16 -2.77 7.23
CA ASN A 15 16.56 -1.70 6.32
C ASN A 15 15.44 -1.35 5.30
N HIS A 16 14.71 -2.34 4.81
CA HIS A 16 13.59 -2.12 3.90
C HIS A 16 12.42 -1.41 4.58
N LEU A 17 12.12 -1.72 5.84
CA LEU A 17 11.04 -1.06 6.60
C LEU A 17 11.25 0.44 6.73
N VAL A 18 12.49 0.90 6.94
CA VAL A 18 12.81 2.34 6.96
C VAL A 18 12.50 3.00 5.61
N ASN A 19 12.90 2.35 4.51
CA ASN A 19 12.65 2.87 3.16
C ASN A 19 11.14 2.90 2.84
N ILE A 20 10.40 1.86 3.23
CA ILE A 20 8.94 1.77 3.05
C ILE A 20 8.25 2.90 3.80
N SER A 21 8.66 3.17 5.06
CA SER A 21 8.13 4.28 5.85
C SER A 21 8.39 5.64 5.20
N GLN A 22 9.60 5.88 4.71
CA GLN A 22 9.94 7.12 3.98
C GLN A 22 9.14 7.27 2.69
N LEU A 23 9.01 6.19 1.92
CA LEU A 23 8.24 6.18 0.68
C LEU A 23 6.75 6.44 0.94
N PHE A 24 6.20 5.86 2.01
CA PHE A 24 4.84 6.14 2.47
C PHE A 24 4.67 7.63 2.76
N LEU A 25 5.52 8.24 3.59
CA LEU A 25 5.42 9.67 3.92
C LEU A 25 5.51 10.57 2.68
N MET A 26 6.38 10.21 1.73
CA MET A 26 6.52 10.97 0.48
C MET A 26 5.29 10.86 -0.41
N LYS A 27 4.74 9.65 -0.60
CA LYS A 27 3.56 9.41 -1.44
C LYS A 27 2.27 9.88 -0.78
N ASN A 28 2.17 9.75 0.54
CA ASN A 28 1.01 10.23 1.29
C ASN A 28 0.82 11.74 1.08
N LYS A 29 1.90 12.53 1.05
CA LYS A 29 1.83 13.95 0.67
C LYS A 29 1.29 14.21 -0.75
N GLN A 30 1.35 13.23 -1.64
CA GLN A 30 0.88 13.36 -3.03
C GLN A 30 -0.56 12.89 -3.22
N TYR A 31 -1.03 11.92 -2.43
CA TYR A 31 -2.36 11.29 -2.61
C TYR A 31 -3.36 11.61 -1.50
N ALA A 32 -2.90 11.93 -0.29
CA ALA A 32 -3.77 12.25 0.82
C ALA A 32 -4.12 13.74 0.85
N SER A 33 -5.40 14.03 1.11
CA SER A 33 -5.84 15.38 1.46
C SER A 33 -5.42 15.70 2.90
N GLY A 34 -4.20 16.18 3.09
CA GLY A 34 -3.68 16.57 4.40
C GLY A 34 -3.42 15.36 5.30
N ASP A 35 -4.16 15.28 6.42
CA ASP A 35 -3.93 14.29 7.48
C ASP A 35 -4.69 12.95 7.26
N ASP A 36 -5.61 12.88 6.29
CA ASP A 36 -6.37 11.66 5.99
C ASP A 36 -5.67 10.79 4.93
N VAL A 37 -4.92 9.79 5.40
CA VAL A 37 -4.18 8.82 4.59
C VAL A 37 -5.08 7.87 3.78
N LEU A 38 -6.38 7.81 4.08
CA LEU A 38 -7.37 6.96 3.41
C LEU A 38 -8.30 7.76 2.48
N SER A 39 -8.21 9.09 2.48
CA SER A 39 -9.07 9.99 1.69
C SER A 39 -9.21 9.59 0.21
N ALA A 40 -8.10 9.23 -0.45
CA ALA A 40 -8.11 8.78 -1.83
C ALA A 40 -8.95 7.51 -2.04
N PHE A 41 -8.94 6.58 -1.07
CA PHE A 41 -9.71 5.35 -1.14
C PHE A 41 -11.19 5.61 -0.85
N LYS A 42 -11.50 6.46 0.13
CA LYS A 42 -12.88 6.87 0.45
C LYS A 42 -13.54 7.56 -0.74
N GLU A 43 -12.86 8.52 -1.35
CA GLU A 43 -13.36 9.26 -2.50
C GLU A 43 -13.54 8.36 -3.72
N CYS A 44 -12.63 7.42 -3.94
CA CYS A 44 -12.79 6.46 -5.03
C CYS A 44 -13.94 5.47 -4.75
N ALA A 45 -14.07 4.99 -3.50
CA ALA A 45 -15.17 4.13 -3.09
C ALA A 45 -16.52 4.83 -3.30
N LYS A 46 -16.64 6.10 -2.89
CA LYS A 46 -17.82 6.93 -3.14
C LYS A 46 -18.15 7.04 -4.63
N ARG A 47 -17.13 7.25 -5.48
CA ARG A 47 -17.33 7.33 -6.94
C ARG A 47 -17.75 6.00 -7.57
N GLN A 48 -17.22 4.87 -7.09
CA GLN A 48 -17.48 3.55 -7.67
C GLN A 48 -18.77 2.91 -7.13
N PHE A 49 -19.05 3.06 -5.84
CA PHE A 49 -20.11 2.35 -5.13
C PHE A 49 -21.24 3.27 -4.65
N GLY A 50 -21.10 4.60 -4.80
CA GLY A 50 -22.10 5.58 -4.40
C GLY A 50 -22.08 5.95 -2.92
N GLU A 51 -21.34 5.20 -2.09
CA GLU A 51 -21.24 5.40 -0.65
C GLU A 51 -19.81 5.22 -0.14
N ILE A 52 -19.51 5.84 1.00
CA ILE A 52 -18.26 5.63 1.73
C ILE A 52 -18.55 4.57 2.79
N ASN A 53 -18.04 3.36 2.56
CA ASN A 53 -18.10 2.29 3.55
C ASN A 53 -16.76 1.53 3.57
N ARG A 54 -16.55 0.76 4.63
CA ARG A 54 -15.32 -0.02 4.84
C ARG A 54 -14.98 -0.96 3.69
N ASP A 55 -15.98 -1.67 3.17
CA ASP A 55 -15.81 -2.67 2.11
C ASP A 55 -15.38 -2.01 0.79
N GLY A 56 -16.00 -0.90 0.41
CA GLY A 56 -15.68 -0.12 -0.78
C GLY A 56 -14.28 0.49 -0.69
N ALA A 57 -13.91 1.04 0.47
CA ALA A 57 -12.57 1.57 0.68
C ALA A 57 -11.51 0.45 0.62
N PHE A 58 -11.78 -0.71 1.22
CA PHE A 58 -10.88 -1.86 1.16
C PHE A 58 -10.73 -2.40 -0.26
N LYS A 59 -11.84 -2.60 -0.99
CA LYS A 59 -11.83 -3.04 -2.39
C LYS A 59 -11.05 -2.08 -3.27
N THR A 60 -11.24 -0.78 -3.08
CA THR A 60 -10.45 0.25 -3.79
C THR A 60 -8.96 0.12 -3.48
N CYS A 61 -8.59 -0.04 -2.21
CA CYS A 61 -7.20 -0.24 -1.81
C CYS A 61 -6.58 -1.47 -2.51
N MET A 62 -7.33 -2.58 -2.58
CA MET A 62 -6.89 -3.80 -3.27
C MET A 62 -6.77 -3.60 -4.79
N GLN A 63 -7.67 -2.85 -5.43
CA GLN A 63 -7.54 -2.49 -6.86
C GLN A 63 -6.28 -1.68 -7.14
N PHE A 64 -5.91 -0.78 -6.23
CA PHE A 64 -4.69 0.03 -6.40
C PHE A 64 -3.44 -0.83 -6.27
N LYS A 65 -3.43 -1.76 -5.30
CA LYS A 65 -2.38 -2.77 -5.14
C LYS A 65 -2.25 -3.67 -6.38
N ASP A 66 -3.37 -4.14 -6.93
CA ASP A 66 -3.42 -5.06 -8.07
C ASP A 66 -2.65 -4.53 -9.29
N LYS A 67 -2.70 -3.22 -9.55
CA LYS A 67 -1.90 -2.58 -10.61
C LYS A 67 -0.39 -2.83 -10.46
N HIS A 68 0.12 -2.81 -9.23
CA HIS A 68 1.54 -3.04 -8.96
C HIS A 68 1.90 -4.52 -9.06
N ASP A 69 1.03 -5.40 -8.55
CA ASP A 69 1.20 -6.85 -8.67
C ASP A 69 1.18 -7.30 -10.14
N LEU A 70 0.23 -6.79 -10.93
CA LEU A 70 0.13 -7.11 -12.35
C LEU A 70 1.38 -6.69 -13.13
N ALA A 71 1.91 -5.49 -12.88
CA ALA A 71 3.15 -5.03 -13.52
C ALA A 71 4.34 -5.94 -13.16
N LEU A 72 4.46 -6.32 -11.88
CA LEU A 72 5.49 -7.24 -11.41
C LEU A 72 5.34 -8.64 -12.04
N LEU A 73 4.12 -9.14 -12.20
CA LEU A 73 3.86 -10.43 -12.84
C LEU A 73 4.18 -10.42 -14.34
N GLN A 74 3.86 -9.32 -15.04
CA GLN A 74 4.05 -9.20 -16.49
C GLN A 74 5.52 -8.98 -16.88
N HIS A 75 6.26 -8.22 -16.08
CA HIS A 75 7.59 -7.74 -16.47
C HIS A 75 8.71 -8.15 -15.51
N GLY A 76 8.39 -8.51 -14.27
CA GLY A 76 9.35 -9.03 -13.29
C GLY A 76 10.59 -8.14 -13.16
N LEU A 77 11.76 -8.76 -13.34
CA LEU A 77 13.07 -8.10 -13.23
C LEU A 77 13.39 -7.13 -14.39
N LEU A 78 12.58 -7.10 -15.45
CA LEU A 78 12.75 -6.14 -16.56
C LEU A 78 12.26 -4.74 -16.18
N LEU A 79 11.49 -4.61 -15.09
CA LEU A 79 11.06 -3.32 -14.58
C LEU A 79 12.21 -2.64 -13.82
N PRO A 80 12.64 -1.43 -14.24
CA PRO A 80 13.65 -0.68 -13.50
C PRO A 80 13.15 -0.28 -12.09
N ASP A 81 11.83 -0.15 -11.92
CA ASP A 81 11.15 0.22 -10.67
C ASP A 81 10.61 -0.99 -9.90
N ALA A 82 11.00 -2.24 -10.23
CA ALA A 82 10.47 -3.45 -9.59
C ALA A 82 10.56 -3.42 -8.04
N LYS A 83 11.68 -2.90 -7.51
CA LYS A 83 11.90 -2.75 -6.07
C LYS A 83 10.94 -1.75 -5.43
N GLU A 84 10.70 -0.62 -6.10
CA GLU A 84 9.77 0.41 -5.62
C GLU A 84 8.33 -0.11 -5.67
N ARG A 85 7.97 -0.90 -6.68
CA ARG A 85 6.66 -1.55 -6.77
C ARG A 85 6.42 -2.54 -5.63
N LEU A 86 7.44 -3.31 -5.23
CA LEU A 86 7.34 -4.17 -4.05
C LEU A 86 7.10 -3.35 -2.77
N TYR A 87 7.73 -2.19 -2.64
CA TYR A 87 7.44 -1.29 -1.51
C TYR A 87 6.02 -0.76 -1.55
N ASP A 88 5.52 -0.37 -2.74
CA ASP A 88 4.12 0.07 -2.90
C ASP A 88 3.13 -1.00 -2.48
N VAL A 89 3.38 -2.25 -2.88
CA VAL A 89 2.55 -3.40 -2.47
C VAL A 89 2.50 -3.51 -0.93
N ILE A 90 3.64 -3.36 -0.25
CA ILE A 90 3.68 -3.39 1.22
C ILE A 90 2.92 -2.20 1.82
N VAL A 91 3.07 -0.99 1.25
CA VAL A 91 2.32 0.19 1.69
C VAL A 91 0.82 -0.02 1.58
N TYR A 92 0.34 -0.57 0.45
CA TYR A 92 -1.09 -0.88 0.31
C TYR A 92 -1.56 -1.97 1.27
N CYS A 93 -0.72 -2.96 1.61
CA CYS A 93 -1.06 -3.91 2.67
C CYS A 93 -1.23 -3.21 4.04
N LEU A 94 -0.36 -2.25 4.39
CA LEU A 94 -0.47 -1.49 5.63
C LEU A 94 -1.71 -0.58 5.63
N LEU A 95 -2.03 0.07 4.50
CA LEU A 95 -3.25 0.87 4.36
C LEU A 95 -4.51 0.01 4.43
N GLY A 96 -4.49 -1.18 3.84
CA GLY A 96 -5.57 -2.16 3.98
C GLY A 96 -5.77 -2.58 5.43
N LEU A 97 -4.70 -2.80 6.20
CA LEU A 97 -4.79 -3.04 7.64
C LEU A 97 -5.39 -1.84 8.40
N ALA A 98 -5.08 -0.60 8.00
CA ALA A 98 -5.70 0.59 8.58
C ALA A 98 -7.21 0.68 8.29
N VAL A 99 -7.65 0.31 7.08
CA VAL A 99 -9.09 0.17 6.79
C VAL A 99 -9.74 -0.91 7.67
N LEU A 100 -9.03 -2.02 7.90
CA LEU A 100 -9.49 -3.15 8.71
C LEU A 100 -9.29 -2.97 10.23
N SER A 101 -8.62 -1.93 10.70
CA SER A 101 -8.57 -1.60 12.13
C SER A 101 -9.90 -1.01 12.59
N GLY A 102 -10.54 -0.25 11.71
CA GLY A 102 -11.80 0.41 12.00
C GLY A 102 -11.60 1.61 12.90
N GLU A 103 -10.40 2.15 12.99
CA GLU A 103 -10.09 3.40 13.70
C GLU A 103 -10.66 4.63 12.96
N ASP A 104 -10.87 4.52 11.64
CA ASP A 104 -11.47 5.58 10.83
C ASP A 104 -13.00 5.61 11.00
N GLU A 105 -13.52 6.68 11.61
CA GLU A 105 -14.94 6.83 11.94
C GLU A 105 -15.84 6.94 10.69
N GLU A 106 -15.35 7.51 9.59
CA GLU A 106 -16.14 7.67 8.35
C GLU A 106 -16.38 6.33 7.66
N LEU A 107 -15.48 5.36 7.86
CA LEU A 107 -15.63 4.01 7.34
C LEU A 107 -16.51 3.12 8.20
N ARG A 108 -16.91 3.57 9.42
CA ARG A 108 -17.73 2.77 10.33
C ARG A 108 -19.18 2.61 9.90
N GLY A 109 -19.72 3.56 9.12
CA GLY A 109 -21.06 3.47 8.51
C GLY A 109 -22.19 3.36 9.52
#